data_AF-A0A146KE71-F1
#
_entry.id   AF-A0A146KE71-F1
#
_cell.length_a   1.000
_cell.length_b   1.000
_cell.length_c   1.000
_cell.angle_alpha   90.00
_cell.angle_beta   90.00
_cell.angle_gamma   90.00
#
_symmetry.space_group_name_H-M   'P 1'
#
loop_
_entity.id
_entity.type
_entity.pdbx_description
1 polymer ?
#
loop_
_entity_poly.entity_id
_entity_poly.type
_entity_poly.pdbx_seq_one_letter_code
_entity_poly.pdbx_strand_id
1 'polypeptide(L)'
;NKLPPPPGQGLPPPPGQGLPPPGGLPRPGLQPVSGANLPHLPIQQKKKLPKKEEMNVIDVPLRAFQIEKLRDNDLRENSIWVELCTEDIKLSAEQLELISKNFQIQAKTVEIVQEVETKPKFISVLDQKKSQSIDIMIQKFRLTPFQISQKILSMEPMTECDSGVDILVQNCPTSEDFKALEESMLEEPQIEKYGRPEQLLHQFLRFRHFQQRLQNWQFMEWFNGEIQQTKPIFEVSRQFLCIILENKRFHRFLQYLISFANTLNAKTARGGVYGVKLQSLTALFDTIDQQGNPAMVTLFKLMQEKPNPQLQSYLMDFKLGYQTELLFQNEPQNPMVGLEELIAVMGNLKKGSFFDELEQFEKKHKFVQKIKETIGDFEVENCRYKEYTQKFIDRAEFICEKLQNVADEVQTKFKLAQEYYSEKAKFPEFWGYFQELCDGSQKCLKILQKEELDAAKRERLEEQRAQKEKQKEIEEVQIKKISKQETVYTIENNSQAEGLMDNIMNSFLNKGSKKKNK
;
A
#
# COMPACT_ATOMS: atom_id res chain seq x y z
N ASN A 1 53.14 39.32 -10.48
CA ASN A 1 53.25 39.15 -11.95
C ASN A 1 51.99 38.48 -12.50
N LYS A 2 51.17 39.29 -13.18
CA LYS A 2 50.16 38.98 -14.23
C LYS A 2 49.00 38.02 -13.91
N LEU A 3 47.86 38.62 -13.53
CA LEU A 3 46.50 38.11 -13.74
C LEU A 3 46.04 38.35 -15.20
N PRO A 4 45.16 37.52 -15.78
CA PRO A 4 44.67 37.64 -17.17
C PRO A 4 43.42 38.55 -17.33
N PRO A 5 43.14 39.06 -18.56
CA PRO A 5 42.07 40.04 -18.84
C PRO A 5 40.69 39.42 -19.18
N PRO A 6 39.60 40.22 -19.17
CA PRO A 6 38.21 39.75 -19.25
C PRO A 6 37.67 39.60 -20.69
N PRO A 7 36.64 38.77 -20.94
CA PRO A 7 35.97 38.66 -22.25
C PRO A 7 34.92 39.75 -22.48
N GLY A 8 34.85 40.24 -23.72
CA GLY A 8 34.09 41.40 -24.18
C GLY A 8 32.59 41.19 -24.44
N GLN A 9 31.93 42.35 -24.58
CA GLN A 9 30.49 42.59 -24.74
C GLN A 9 30.00 42.36 -26.18
N GLY A 10 28.79 41.82 -26.35
CA GLY A 10 28.05 41.76 -27.60
C GLY A 10 26.65 42.40 -27.46
N LEU A 11 26.26 43.19 -28.46
CA LEU A 11 25.08 44.07 -28.53
C LEU A 11 23.75 43.33 -28.81
N PRO A 12 22.56 43.94 -28.52
CA PRO A 12 21.25 43.31 -28.68
C PRO A 12 20.58 43.60 -30.04
N PRO A 13 19.68 42.73 -30.55
CA PRO A 13 18.86 43.03 -31.73
C PRO A 13 17.47 43.65 -31.38
N PRO A 14 16.85 44.42 -32.31
CA PRO A 14 15.67 45.27 -32.08
C PRO A 14 14.30 44.62 -32.38
N PRO A 15 13.15 45.28 -32.06
CA PRO A 15 11.81 44.69 -32.03
C PRO A 15 10.92 45.01 -33.25
N GLY A 16 9.96 44.14 -33.60
CA GLY A 16 8.86 44.41 -34.54
C GLY A 16 7.71 43.40 -34.41
N GLN A 17 6.55 43.81 -33.89
CA GLN A 17 5.26 44.09 -34.58
C GLN A 17 4.40 42.84 -34.90
N GLY A 18 3.12 42.90 -34.51
CA GLY A 18 2.19 41.76 -34.50
C GLY A 18 1.03 41.79 -35.52
N LEU A 19 0.06 40.90 -35.24
CA LEU A 19 -1.26 40.62 -35.88
C LEU A 19 -1.25 39.66 -37.09
N PRO A 20 -2.37 38.99 -37.44
CA PRO A 20 -3.46 38.37 -36.66
C PRO A 20 -3.75 36.89 -37.12
N PRO A 21 -4.73 36.13 -36.57
CA PRO A 21 -4.97 34.74 -36.96
C PRO A 21 -6.01 34.65 -38.11
N PRO A 22 -5.89 33.69 -39.04
CA PRO A 22 -7.01 33.35 -39.92
C PRO A 22 -7.43 31.88 -39.79
N GLY A 23 -8.75 31.66 -39.70
CA GLY A 23 -9.40 30.35 -39.71
C GLY A 23 -9.69 29.80 -41.11
N GLY A 24 -10.32 28.62 -41.14
CA GLY A 24 -11.24 28.18 -42.21
C GLY A 24 -10.65 27.51 -43.47
N LEU A 25 -10.89 26.19 -43.58
CA LEU A 25 -11.02 25.25 -44.73
C LEU A 25 -11.09 25.85 -46.17
N PRO A 26 -10.77 25.12 -47.29
CA PRO A 26 -10.96 23.68 -47.54
C PRO A 26 -9.87 22.93 -48.36
N ARG A 27 -10.01 21.59 -48.48
CA ARG A 27 -9.24 20.71 -49.38
C ARG A 27 -9.55 20.98 -50.86
N PRO A 28 -8.57 20.76 -51.76
CA PRO A 28 -8.84 19.97 -52.96
C PRO A 28 -7.69 19.03 -53.42
N GLY A 29 -8.07 17.86 -53.94
CA GLY A 29 -7.48 17.30 -55.17
C GLY A 29 -6.21 16.43 -55.10
N LEU A 30 -6.37 15.16 -55.48
CA LEU A 30 -5.38 14.09 -55.68
C LEU A 30 -4.26 14.42 -56.70
N GLN A 31 -3.03 13.91 -56.50
CA GLN A 31 -2.41 12.79 -57.27
C GLN A 31 -0.92 12.56 -56.90
N PRO A 32 -0.36 11.34 -57.14
CA PRO A 32 0.87 10.86 -56.51
C PRO A 32 2.13 11.15 -57.36
N VAL A 33 3.24 11.49 -56.71
CA VAL A 33 4.57 11.53 -57.35
C VAL A 33 5.50 10.55 -56.65
N SER A 34 5.96 9.59 -57.44
CA SER A 34 6.89 8.53 -57.09
C SER A 34 8.30 9.07 -56.84
N GLY A 35 9.00 8.48 -55.85
CA GLY A 35 10.45 8.30 -55.89
C GLY A 35 11.30 9.27 -55.07
N ALA A 36 11.52 8.95 -53.78
CA ALA A 36 12.78 9.20 -53.10
C ALA A 36 12.87 8.31 -51.83
N ASN A 37 13.77 7.34 -51.84
CA ASN A 37 14.09 6.49 -50.70
C ASN A 37 14.78 7.33 -49.60
N LEU A 38 14.12 7.48 -48.44
CA LEU A 38 14.75 7.89 -47.19
C LEU A 38 14.77 6.67 -46.23
N PRO A 39 15.86 6.45 -45.48
CA PRO A 39 16.00 5.28 -44.62
C PRO A 39 15.00 5.34 -43.45
N HIS A 40 14.11 4.35 -43.42
CA HIS A 40 13.07 4.18 -42.40
C HIS A 40 13.68 3.92 -41.01
N LEU A 41 13.39 4.82 -40.06
CA LEU A 41 13.27 4.48 -38.64
C LEU A 41 12.21 3.35 -38.51
N PRO A 42 12.39 2.36 -37.62
CA PRO A 42 11.40 1.31 -37.46
C PRO A 42 10.10 1.92 -36.91
N ILE A 43 9.14 2.11 -37.81
CA ILE A 43 7.75 2.36 -37.45
C ILE A 43 7.30 1.07 -36.76
N GLN A 44 7.14 1.12 -35.44
CA GLN A 44 6.38 0.09 -34.73
C GLN A 44 5.01 0.00 -35.40
N GLN A 45 4.80 -1.08 -36.16
CA GLN A 45 3.50 -1.39 -36.72
C GLN A 45 2.55 -1.57 -35.54
N LYS A 46 1.67 -0.59 -35.30
CA LYS A 46 0.54 -0.78 -34.39
C LYS A 46 -0.24 -1.99 -34.91
N LYS A 47 -0.20 -3.11 -34.17
CA LYS A 47 -1.14 -4.21 -34.41
C LYS A 47 -2.54 -3.61 -34.34
N LYS A 48 -3.29 -3.67 -35.45
CA LYS A 48 -4.71 -3.33 -35.44
C LYS A 48 -5.38 -4.26 -34.44
N LEU A 49 -6.07 -3.71 -33.44
CA LEU A 49 -6.93 -4.52 -32.59
C LEU A 49 -7.95 -5.27 -33.47
N PRO A 50 -8.30 -6.52 -33.12
CA PRO A 50 -9.33 -7.26 -33.84
C PRO A 50 -10.63 -6.44 -33.87
N LYS A 51 -11.26 -6.35 -35.03
CA LYS A 51 -12.58 -5.71 -35.16
C LYS A 51 -13.60 -6.62 -34.48
N LYS A 52 -14.43 -6.08 -33.58
CA LYS A 52 -15.63 -6.78 -33.10
C LYS A 52 -16.60 -6.91 -34.27
N GLU A 53 -16.91 -8.13 -34.68
CA GLU A 53 -17.62 -8.39 -35.94
C GLU A 53 -19.15 -8.36 -35.77
N GLU A 54 -19.70 -8.60 -34.57
CA GLU A 54 -21.16 -8.58 -34.34
C GLU A 54 -21.50 -8.10 -32.91
N MET A 55 -22.12 -6.92 -32.78
CA MET A 55 -22.68 -6.48 -31.50
C MET A 55 -24.06 -7.09 -31.26
N ASN A 56 -24.42 -7.34 -30.00
CA ASN A 56 -25.79 -7.63 -29.60
C ASN A 56 -26.68 -6.41 -29.90
N VAL A 57 -27.50 -6.46 -30.96
CA VAL A 57 -28.39 -5.36 -31.36
C VAL A 57 -29.79 -5.60 -30.81
N ILE A 58 -30.37 -4.56 -30.21
CA ILE A 58 -31.78 -4.51 -29.78
C ILE A 58 -32.42 -3.33 -30.50
N ASP A 59 -33.48 -3.56 -31.26
CA ASP A 59 -34.11 -2.55 -32.15
C ASP A 59 -35.01 -1.53 -31.42
N VAL A 60 -35.01 -1.53 -30.08
CA VAL A 60 -35.76 -0.57 -29.25
C VAL A 60 -34.82 0.35 -28.47
N PRO A 61 -35.19 1.63 -28.25
CA PRO A 61 -34.36 2.55 -27.49
C PRO A 61 -34.32 2.12 -26.01
N LEU A 62 -33.11 1.86 -25.51
CA LEU A 62 -32.87 1.48 -24.12
C LEU A 62 -32.32 2.66 -23.32
N ARG A 63 -32.53 2.65 -22.00
CA ARG A 63 -31.87 3.57 -21.07
C ARG A 63 -30.35 3.39 -21.16
N ALA A 64 -29.63 4.45 -21.52
CA ALA A 64 -28.19 4.40 -21.71
C ALA A 64 -27.45 4.24 -20.38
N PHE A 65 -26.41 3.40 -20.38
CA PHE A 65 -25.43 3.31 -19.30
C PHE A 65 -24.28 4.30 -19.56
N GLN A 66 -23.98 5.16 -18.58
CA GLN A 66 -22.98 6.22 -18.71
C GLN A 66 -21.56 5.66 -18.48
N ILE A 67 -20.98 5.07 -19.53
CA ILE A 67 -19.62 4.51 -19.49
C ILE A 67 -18.57 5.58 -19.84
N GLU A 68 -17.58 5.76 -18.98
CA GLU A 68 -16.33 6.45 -19.32
C GLU A 68 -15.41 5.51 -20.12
N LYS A 69 -15.10 5.90 -21.36
CA LYS A 69 -14.31 5.07 -22.27
C LYS A 69 -12.83 5.17 -21.96
N LEU A 70 -12.15 4.02 -21.83
CA LEU A 70 -10.70 3.96 -21.82
C LEU A 70 -10.17 4.37 -23.21
N ARG A 71 -9.21 5.29 -23.26
CA ARG A 71 -8.62 5.73 -24.54
C ARG A 71 -7.75 4.62 -25.11
N ASP A 72 -7.78 4.42 -26.42
CA ASP A 72 -7.00 3.37 -27.11
C ASP A 72 -5.50 3.42 -26.78
N ASN A 73 -4.94 4.62 -26.58
CA ASN A 73 -3.53 4.80 -26.24
C ASN A 73 -3.16 4.37 -24.81
N ASP A 74 -4.15 4.28 -23.91
CA ASP A 74 -3.94 3.85 -22.52
C ASP A 74 -4.07 2.32 -22.36
N LEU A 75 -4.50 1.61 -23.42
CA LEU A 75 -4.70 0.18 -23.43
C LEU A 75 -3.39 -0.57 -23.68
N ARG A 76 -2.87 -1.24 -22.64
CA ARG A 76 -1.61 -2.01 -22.71
C ARG A 76 -1.84 -3.39 -23.34
N GLU A 77 -0.80 -3.94 -23.97
CA GLU A 77 -0.87 -5.24 -24.67
C GLU A 77 -1.21 -6.42 -23.75
N ASN A 78 -0.74 -6.40 -22.50
CA ASN A 78 -1.06 -7.40 -21.48
C ASN A 78 -2.30 -7.03 -20.64
N SER A 79 -3.13 -6.11 -21.13
CA SER A 79 -4.35 -5.74 -20.44
C SER A 79 -5.40 -6.84 -20.58
N ILE A 80 -6.11 -7.12 -19.50
CA ILE A 80 -7.28 -8.00 -19.49
C ILE A 80 -8.31 -7.62 -20.58
N TRP A 81 -8.42 -6.34 -20.94
CA TRP A 81 -9.33 -5.88 -21.99
C TRP A 81 -8.94 -6.37 -23.39
N VAL A 82 -7.63 -6.57 -23.63
CA VAL A 82 -7.12 -7.12 -24.90
C VAL A 82 -7.31 -8.63 -24.92
N GLU A 83 -7.06 -9.30 -23.78
CA GLU A 83 -7.31 -10.74 -23.62
C GLU A 83 -8.79 -11.10 -23.79
N LEU A 84 -9.71 -10.28 -23.26
CA LEU A 84 -11.16 -10.47 -23.38
C LEU A 84 -11.75 -10.03 -24.74
N CYS A 85 -10.95 -9.43 -25.64
CA CYS A 85 -11.41 -9.02 -26.97
C CYS A 85 -11.38 -10.15 -28.02
N THR A 86 -11.03 -11.39 -27.64
CA THR A 86 -10.92 -12.52 -28.58
C THR A 86 -12.25 -13.22 -28.86
N GLU A 87 -13.21 -13.16 -27.93
CA GLU A 87 -14.53 -13.80 -28.06
C GLU A 87 -15.63 -12.85 -27.57
N ASP A 88 -16.57 -12.48 -28.46
CA ASP A 88 -17.76 -11.72 -28.07
C ASP A 88 -18.84 -12.68 -27.54
N ILE A 89 -19.35 -12.39 -26.34
CA ILE A 89 -20.47 -13.13 -25.76
C ILE A 89 -21.76 -12.76 -26.50
N LYS A 90 -22.30 -13.71 -27.26
CA LYS A 90 -23.63 -13.61 -27.88
C LYS A 90 -24.69 -13.88 -26.82
N LEU A 91 -25.59 -12.92 -26.62
CA LEU A 91 -26.74 -13.11 -25.74
C LEU A 91 -27.84 -13.89 -26.47
N SER A 92 -28.52 -14.79 -25.76
CA SER A 92 -29.66 -15.51 -26.33
C SER A 92 -30.84 -14.55 -26.59
N ALA A 93 -31.78 -14.96 -27.44
CA ALA A 93 -32.98 -14.18 -27.72
C ALA A 93 -33.76 -13.85 -26.43
N GLU A 94 -33.87 -14.80 -25.49
CA GLU A 94 -34.52 -14.61 -24.20
C GLU A 94 -33.82 -13.56 -23.33
N GLN A 95 -32.48 -13.52 -23.36
CA GLN A 95 -31.68 -12.53 -22.63
C GLN A 95 -31.84 -11.13 -23.22
N LEU A 96 -31.86 -11.01 -24.56
CA LEU A 96 -32.11 -9.74 -25.25
C LEU A 96 -33.53 -9.24 -24.99
N GLU A 97 -34.53 -10.14 -24.96
CA GLU A 97 -35.91 -9.80 -24.61
C GLU A 97 -36.04 -9.32 -23.17
N LEU A 98 -35.35 -9.97 -22.22
CA LEU A 98 -35.32 -9.54 -20.82
C LEU A 98 -34.68 -8.14 -20.67
N ILE A 99 -33.58 -7.88 -21.37
CA ILE A 99 -32.91 -6.56 -21.38
C ILE A 99 -33.85 -5.51 -21.99
N SER A 100 -34.48 -5.82 -23.12
CA SER A 100 -35.47 -4.98 -23.76
C SER A 100 -36.61 -4.64 -22.79
N LYS A 101 -37.27 -5.64 -22.21
CA LYS A 101 -38.38 -5.46 -21.27
C LYS A 101 -38.03 -4.58 -20.06
N ASN A 102 -36.83 -4.73 -19.51
CA ASN A 102 -36.43 -4.04 -18.28
C ASN A 102 -35.84 -2.65 -18.50
N PHE A 103 -35.19 -2.42 -19.64
CA PHE A 103 -34.44 -1.19 -19.92
C PHE A 103 -34.98 -0.39 -21.10
N GLN A 104 -35.99 -0.88 -21.82
CA GLN A 104 -36.67 -0.10 -22.85
C GLN A 104 -37.18 1.20 -22.24
N ILE A 105 -36.86 2.29 -22.91
CA ILE A 105 -37.47 3.58 -22.64
C ILE A 105 -38.93 3.40 -23.03
N GLN A 106 -39.79 3.17 -22.04
CA GLN A 106 -41.22 3.28 -22.26
C GLN A 106 -41.43 4.70 -22.76
N ALA A 107 -41.84 4.82 -24.02
CA ALA A 107 -42.55 5.99 -24.45
C ALA A 107 -43.74 6.05 -23.50
N LYS A 108 -43.67 6.91 -22.48
CA LYS A 108 -44.87 7.62 -22.12
C LYS A 108 -45.28 8.26 -23.43
N THR A 109 -46.28 7.67 -24.09
CA THR A 109 -47.22 8.45 -24.87
C THR A 109 -47.55 9.59 -23.93
N VAL A 110 -46.92 10.73 -24.17
CA VAL A 110 -47.50 11.99 -23.80
C VAL A 110 -48.72 12.04 -24.71
N GLU A 111 -49.78 11.32 -24.33
CA GLU A 111 -51.09 11.91 -24.50
C GLU A 111 -50.90 13.29 -23.89
N ILE A 112 -50.94 14.30 -24.75
CA ILE A 112 -51.23 15.66 -24.32
C ILE A 112 -52.70 15.60 -23.86
N VAL A 113 -52.95 14.88 -22.76
CA VAL A 113 -53.94 15.34 -21.81
C VAL A 113 -53.25 16.59 -21.26
N GLN A 114 -53.75 17.74 -21.70
CA GLN A 114 -53.60 18.97 -20.94
C GLN A 114 -54.29 18.78 -19.58
N GLU A 115 -53.77 17.90 -18.73
CA GLU A 115 -53.67 18.22 -17.32
C GLU A 115 -52.45 19.12 -17.23
N VAL A 116 -52.69 20.37 -17.66
CA VAL A 116 -52.04 21.50 -17.05
C VAL A 116 -52.54 21.48 -15.61
N GLU A 117 -51.96 20.61 -14.76
CA GLU A 117 -51.69 21.06 -13.41
C GLU A 117 -50.88 22.33 -13.64
N THR A 118 -51.55 23.45 -13.45
CA THR A 118 -50.97 24.78 -13.41
C THR A 118 -50.02 24.80 -12.23
N LYS A 119 -48.85 24.14 -12.39
CA LYS A 119 -47.69 24.42 -11.58
C LYS A 119 -47.53 25.93 -11.68
N PRO A 120 -47.51 26.65 -10.54
CA PRO A 120 -47.32 28.08 -10.57
C PRO A 120 -46.15 28.40 -11.49
N LYS A 121 -46.32 29.37 -12.39
CA LYS A 121 -45.21 29.85 -13.22
C LYS A 121 -44.22 30.54 -12.28
N PHE A 122 -43.31 29.76 -11.73
CA PHE A 122 -42.23 30.28 -10.91
C PHE A 122 -41.22 30.98 -11.80
N ILE A 123 -40.70 32.11 -11.33
CA ILE A 123 -39.61 32.83 -11.98
C ILE A 123 -38.32 32.03 -11.73
N SER A 124 -37.61 31.71 -12.82
CA SER A 124 -36.32 31.00 -12.80
C SER A 124 -35.28 31.92 -13.42
N VAL A 125 -34.22 32.21 -12.66
CA VAL A 125 -33.13 33.11 -13.08
C VAL A 125 -31.85 32.33 -13.35
N LEU A 126 -31.69 31.20 -12.66
CA LEU A 126 -30.57 30.31 -12.88
C LEU A 126 -30.69 29.55 -14.20
N ASP A 127 -29.54 29.18 -14.76
CA ASP A 127 -29.51 28.27 -15.89
C ASP A 127 -30.17 26.93 -15.51
N GLN A 128 -30.79 26.29 -16.49
CA GLN A 128 -31.61 25.10 -16.27
C GLN A 128 -30.83 23.97 -15.58
N LYS A 129 -29.53 23.80 -15.89
CA LYS A 129 -28.71 22.73 -15.32
C LYS A 129 -28.41 23.00 -13.85
N LYS A 130 -28.02 24.23 -13.51
CA LYS A 130 -27.72 24.63 -12.14
C LYS A 130 -28.97 24.68 -11.27
N SER A 131 -30.08 25.20 -11.79
CA SER A 131 -31.40 25.17 -11.15
C SER A 131 -31.79 23.73 -10.78
N GLN A 132 -31.67 22.79 -11.73
CA GLN A 132 -31.93 21.37 -11.48
C GLN A 132 -30.98 20.76 -10.43
N SER A 133 -29.68 21.07 -10.50
CA SER A 133 -28.69 20.55 -9.57
C SER A 133 -28.97 20.97 -8.12
N ILE A 134 -29.31 22.25 -7.92
CA ILE A 134 -29.69 22.80 -6.61
C ILE A 134 -31.01 22.22 -6.14
N ASP A 135 -32.01 22.10 -7.02
CA ASP A 135 -33.30 21.51 -6.64
C ASP A 135 -33.15 20.03 -6.23
N ILE A 136 -32.33 19.25 -6.95
CA ILE A 136 -31.99 17.87 -6.57
C ILE A 136 -31.31 17.83 -5.20
N MET A 137 -30.38 18.75 -4.90
CA MET A 137 -29.77 18.84 -3.58
C MET A 137 -30.82 19.09 -2.49
N ILE A 138 -31.69 20.09 -2.69
CA ILE A 138 -32.75 20.43 -1.73
C ILE A 138 -33.64 19.21 -1.46
N GLN A 139 -34.03 18.50 -2.52
CA GLN A 139 -34.81 17.27 -2.43
C GLN A 139 -34.06 16.16 -1.69
N LYS A 140 -32.75 15.99 -1.94
CA LYS A 140 -31.90 15.00 -1.26
C LYS A 140 -31.81 15.25 0.24
N PHE A 141 -31.67 16.50 0.65
CA PHE A 141 -31.67 16.86 2.08
C PHE A 141 -33.05 16.75 2.72
N ARG A 142 -34.13 16.80 1.93
CA ARG A 142 -35.53 16.83 2.42
C ARG A 142 -35.78 18.02 3.35
N LEU A 143 -35.13 19.14 3.05
CA LEU A 143 -35.21 20.39 3.83
C LEU A 143 -35.81 21.51 2.97
N THR A 144 -36.35 22.53 3.62
CA THR A 144 -36.70 23.79 2.94
C THR A 144 -35.46 24.66 2.75
N PRO A 145 -35.45 25.59 1.78
CA PRO A 145 -34.36 26.56 1.62
C PRO A 145 -33.99 27.30 2.91
N PHE A 146 -35.00 27.66 3.70
CA PHE A 146 -34.83 28.27 5.01
C PHE A 146 -34.20 27.33 6.04
N GLN A 147 -34.61 26.06 6.10
CA GLN A 147 -33.99 25.09 7.01
C GLN A 147 -32.52 24.82 6.67
N ILE A 148 -32.17 24.78 5.38
CA ILE A 148 -30.79 24.63 4.92
C ILE A 148 -29.95 25.82 5.43
N SER A 149 -30.43 27.05 5.26
CA SER A 149 -29.68 28.23 5.73
C SER A 149 -29.52 28.25 7.26
N GLN A 150 -30.56 27.88 8.02
CA GLN A 150 -30.47 27.75 9.47
C GLN A 150 -29.44 26.72 9.90
N LYS A 151 -29.43 25.53 9.27
CA LYS A 151 -28.45 24.47 9.56
C LYS A 151 -27.02 24.88 9.24
N ILE A 152 -26.79 25.64 8.16
CA ILE A 152 -25.45 26.20 7.86
C ILE A 152 -25.01 27.15 8.96
N LEU A 153 -25.89 28.07 9.40
CA LEU A 153 -25.57 29.04 10.44
C LEU A 153 -25.37 28.40 11.82
N SER A 154 -26.06 27.30 12.09
CA SER A 154 -26.01 26.57 13.35
C SER A 154 -24.98 25.43 13.36
N MET A 155 -24.27 25.21 12.24
CA MET A 155 -23.28 24.13 12.01
C MET A 155 -23.86 22.73 12.26
N GLU A 156 -25.10 22.50 11.82
CA GLU A 156 -25.81 21.23 11.98
C GLU A 156 -25.82 20.41 10.69
N PRO A 157 -25.71 19.07 10.79
CA PRO A 157 -25.67 18.22 9.61
C PRO A 157 -26.98 18.32 8.80
N MET A 158 -26.86 18.28 7.48
CA MET A 158 -28.01 18.35 6.56
C MET A 158 -28.85 17.07 6.59
N THR A 159 -28.25 15.94 6.95
CA THR A 159 -28.93 14.64 7.07
C THR A 159 -28.53 13.95 8.37
N GLU A 160 -29.22 12.86 8.73
CA GLU A 160 -28.87 12.08 9.93
C GLU A 160 -27.56 11.30 9.77
N CYS A 161 -27.17 10.98 8.53
CA CYS A 161 -26.03 10.11 8.25
C CYS A 161 -24.73 10.89 7.91
N ASP A 162 -24.87 12.12 7.40
CA ASP A 162 -23.76 12.92 6.88
C ASP A 162 -24.06 14.42 7.00
N SER A 163 -22.99 15.22 7.13
CA SER A 163 -23.06 16.67 7.18
C SER A 163 -23.66 17.27 5.92
N GLY A 164 -23.47 16.61 4.77
CA GLY A 164 -23.91 17.10 3.46
C GLY A 164 -23.11 18.31 2.95
N VAL A 165 -22.01 18.69 3.62
CA VAL A 165 -21.21 19.86 3.28
C VAL A 165 -20.56 19.76 1.90
N ASP A 166 -20.12 18.56 1.50
CA ASP A 166 -19.55 18.32 0.18
C ASP A 166 -20.54 18.62 -0.94
N ILE A 167 -21.80 18.20 -0.76
CA ILE A 167 -22.86 18.43 -1.73
C ILE A 167 -23.16 19.93 -1.81
N LEU A 168 -23.20 20.64 -0.67
CA LEU A 168 -23.39 22.09 -0.60
C LEU A 168 -22.28 22.84 -1.34
N VAL A 169 -21.02 22.47 -1.12
CA VAL A 169 -19.87 23.08 -1.81
C VAL A 169 -19.92 22.83 -3.32
N GLN A 170 -20.29 21.62 -3.75
CA GLN A 170 -20.36 21.25 -5.17
C GLN A 170 -21.43 22.01 -5.96
N ASN A 171 -22.54 22.41 -5.33
CA ASN A 171 -23.57 23.21 -6.00
C ASN A 171 -23.67 24.63 -5.44
N CYS A 172 -22.56 25.12 -4.89
CA CYS A 172 -22.46 26.47 -4.38
C CYS A 172 -22.67 27.48 -5.53
N PRO A 173 -23.64 28.40 -5.42
CA PRO A 173 -23.87 29.41 -6.46
C PRO A 173 -22.67 30.35 -6.62
N THR A 174 -22.44 30.84 -7.85
CA THR A 174 -21.35 31.78 -8.17
C THR A 174 -21.77 33.22 -7.97
N SER A 175 -20.81 34.15 -7.97
CA SER A 175 -21.09 35.59 -7.84
C SER A 175 -22.02 36.11 -8.95
N GLU A 176 -21.93 35.55 -10.16
CA GLU A 176 -22.81 35.87 -11.28
C GLU A 176 -24.25 35.42 -11.01
N ASP A 177 -24.44 34.25 -10.40
CA ASP A 177 -25.77 33.72 -10.05
C ASP A 177 -26.47 34.63 -9.03
N PHE A 178 -25.73 35.11 -8.02
CA PHE A 178 -26.25 36.07 -7.05
C PHE A 178 -26.64 37.38 -7.69
N LYS A 179 -25.78 37.92 -8.57
CA LYS A 179 -26.05 39.17 -9.27
C LYS A 179 -27.30 39.07 -10.15
N ALA A 180 -27.45 37.96 -10.88
CA ALA A 180 -28.63 37.73 -11.71
C ALA A 180 -29.92 37.69 -10.87
N LEU A 181 -29.88 37.03 -9.71
CA LEU A 181 -31.02 37.01 -8.78
C LEU A 181 -31.32 38.41 -8.24
N GLU A 182 -30.31 39.17 -7.82
CA GLU A 182 -30.49 40.55 -7.34
C GLU A 182 -31.11 41.46 -8.40
N GLU A 183 -30.63 41.39 -9.65
CA GLU A 183 -31.18 42.14 -10.79
C GLU A 183 -32.64 41.78 -11.04
N SER A 184 -33.00 40.49 -11.01
CA SER A 184 -34.38 40.05 -11.17
C SER A 184 -35.28 40.50 -10.01
N MET A 185 -34.77 40.50 -8.78
CA MET A 185 -35.53 40.91 -7.59
C MET A 185 -35.84 42.42 -7.56
N LEU A 186 -35.14 43.24 -8.37
CA LEU A 186 -35.52 44.64 -8.57
C LEU A 186 -36.83 44.78 -9.36
N GLU A 187 -37.11 43.83 -10.27
CA GLU A 187 -38.34 43.81 -11.07
C GLU A 187 -39.49 43.13 -10.33
N GLU A 188 -39.22 42.00 -9.65
CA GLU A 188 -40.20 41.28 -8.85
C GLU A 188 -39.67 41.00 -7.43
N PRO A 189 -40.07 41.80 -6.41
CA PRO A 189 -39.56 41.65 -5.06
C PRO A 189 -40.07 40.42 -4.29
N GLN A 190 -41.14 39.75 -4.75
CA GLN A 190 -41.78 38.65 -4.02
C GLN A 190 -41.05 37.32 -4.24
N ILE A 191 -40.20 36.93 -3.30
CA ILE A 191 -39.38 35.71 -3.40
C ILE A 191 -40.21 34.41 -3.51
N GLU A 192 -41.46 34.42 -3.04
CA GLU A 192 -42.39 33.28 -3.13
C GLU A 192 -42.80 32.95 -4.57
N LYS A 193 -42.65 33.92 -5.50
CA LYS A 193 -42.87 33.71 -6.94
C LYS A 193 -41.69 33.05 -7.64
N TYR A 194 -40.54 32.92 -6.98
CA TYR A 194 -39.35 32.28 -7.55
C TYR A 194 -39.30 30.79 -7.24
N GLY A 195 -38.52 30.04 -8.02
CA GLY A 195 -38.24 28.63 -7.78
C GLY A 195 -37.53 28.38 -6.44
N ARG A 196 -37.58 27.13 -5.95
CA ARG A 196 -36.87 26.72 -4.73
C ARG A 196 -35.35 26.99 -4.78
N PRO A 197 -34.66 26.80 -5.92
CA PRO A 197 -33.25 27.18 -6.04
C PRO A 197 -33.01 28.66 -5.77
N GLU A 198 -33.74 29.55 -6.44
CA GLU A 198 -33.65 31.00 -6.25
C GLU A 198 -34.01 31.42 -4.81
N GLN A 199 -35.02 30.79 -4.21
CA GLN A 199 -35.34 30.99 -2.79
C GLN A 199 -34.16 30.63 -1.88
N LEU A 200 -33.38 29.59 -2.20
CA LEU A 200 -32.17 29.21 -1.45
C LEU A 200 -31.05 30.23 -1.63
N LEU A 201 -30.78 30.65 -2.87
CA LEU A 201 -29.81 31.72 -3.15
C LEU A 201 -30.17 32.99 -2.38
N HIS A 202 -31.46 33.35 -2.35
CA HIS A 202 -31.92 34.48 -1.58
C HIS A 202 -31.65 34.31 -0.07
N GLN A 203 -31.76 33.11 0.49
CA GLN A 203 -31.35 32.87 1.88
C GLN A 203 -29.84 33.09 2.08
N PHE A 204 -29.00 32.70 1.10
CA PHE A 204 -27.54 32.89 1.18
C PHE A 204 -27.12 34.36 1.10
N LEU A 205 -27.85 35.21 0.36
CA LEU A 205 -27.61 36.66 0.33
C LEU A 205 -27.75 37.31 1.72
N ARG A 206 -28.54 36.71 2.61
CA ARG A 206 -28.82 37.26 3.95
C ARG A 206 -27.65 37.15 4.92
N PHE A 207 -26.62 36.35 4.62
CA PHE A 207 -25.46 36.24 5.50
C PHE A 207 -24.14 36.24 4.71
N ARG A 208 -23.19 37.04 5.20
CA ARG A 208 -21.91 37.26 4.51
C ARG A 208 -21.06 35.98 4.45
N HIS A 209 -20.26 35.90 3.38
CA HIS A 209 -19.21 34.90 3.18
C HIS A 209 -19.69 33.43 3.18
N PHE A 210 -20.92 33.15 2.74
CA PHE A 210 -21.49 31.78 2.77
C PHE A 210 -20.59 30.72 2.10
N GLN A 211 -20.01 31.04 0.93
CA GLN A 211 -19.13 30.12 0.20
C GLN A 211 -17.88 29.77 1.02
N GLN A 212 -17.27 30.76 1.68
CA GLN A 212 -16.11 30.54 2.55
C GLN A 212 -16.51 29.76 3.80
N ARG A 213 -17.70 29.99 4.38
CA ARG A 213 -18.19 29.18 5.52
C ARG A 213 -18.29 27.70 5.14
N LEU A 214 -18.86 27.40 3.96
CA LEU A 214 -18.99 26.03 3.47
C LEU A 214 -17.63 25.39 3.17
N GLN A 215 -16.70 26.13 2.56
CA GLN A 215 -15.32 25.65 2.33
C GLN A 215 -14.58 25.37 3.65
N ASN A 216 -14.71 26.25 4.64
CA ASN A 216 -14.12 26.07 5.95
C ASN A 216 -14.74 24.85 6.65
N TRP A 217 -16.06 24.67 6.58
CA TRP A 217 -16.74 23.50 7.15
C TRP A 217 -16.28 22.20 6.49
N GLN A 218 -16.24 22.14 5.16
CA GLN A 218 -15.71 20.99 4.44
C GLN A 218 -14.29 20.65 4.88
N PHE A 219 -13.41 21.66 5.00
CA PHE A 219 -12.06 21.46 5.49
C PHE A 219 -12.02 20.93 6.93
N MET A 220 -12.86 21.46 7.83
CA MET A 220 -12.92 21.02 9.23
C MET A 220 -13.26 19.53 9.37
N GLU A 221 -14.15 19.01 8.51
CA GLU A 221 -14.50 17.59 8.50
C GLU A 221 -13.38 16.72 7.93
N TRP A 222 -12.81 17.16 6.81
CA TRP A 222 -11.73 16.46 6.14
C TRP A 222 -10.44 16.40 7.00
N PHE A 223 -10.11 17.47 7.72
CA PHE A 223 -8.88 17.61 8.49
C PHE A 223 -8.64 16.45 9.47
N ASN A 224 -9.69 15.98 10.17
CA ASN A 224 -9.53 14.90 11.15
C ASN A 224 -9.11 13.57 10.49
N GLY A 225 -9.67 13.23 9.33
CA GLY A 225 -9.32 12.01 8.60
C GLY A 225 -7.90 12.07 8.03
N GLU A 226 -7.48 13.25 7.57
CA GLU A 226 -6.14 13.45 7.01
C GLU A 226 -5.02 13.37 8.05
N ILE A 227 -5.21 14.01 9.20
CA ILE A 227 -4.21 13.98 10.28
C ILE A 227 -3.92 12.54 10.74
N GLN A 228 -4.94 11.67 10.71
CA GLN A 228 -4.76 10.25 11.02
C GLN A 228 -3.85 9.52 10.02
N GLN A 229 -3.71 10.03 8.80
CA GLN A 229 -2.81 9.50 7.77
C GLN A 229 -1.41 10.12 7.87
N THR A 230 -1.31 11.43 8.13
CA THR A 230 -0.03 12.15 8.28
C THR A 230 0.77 11.68 9.51
N LYS A 231 0.10 11.55 10.67
CA LYS A 231 0.75 11.21 11.95
C LYS A 231 1.62 9.94 11.91
N PRO A 232 1.15 8.78 11.41
CA PRO A 232 1.97 7.57 11.37
C PRO A 232 3.19 7.71 10.46
N ILE A 233 3.10 8.46 9.35
CA ILE A 233 4.24 8.69 8.45
C ILE A 233 5.36 9.43 9.17
N PHE A 234 5.01 10.47 9.93
CA PHE A 234 5.96 11.27 10.70
C PHE A 234 6.59 10.44 11.82
N GLU A 235 5.78 9.69 12.56
CA GLU A 235 6.25 8.88 13.68
C GLU A 235 7.16 7.73 13.24
N VAL A 236 6.82 7.05 12.14
CA VAL A 236 7.68 5.99 11.58
C VAL A 236 8.99 6.57 11.05
N SER A 237 8.97 7.74 10.41
CA SER A 237 10.19 8.43 9.96
C SER A 237 11.08 8.82 11.14
N ARG A 238 10.47 9.29 12.25
CA ARG A 238 11.17 9.60 13.50
C ARG A 238 11.82 8.34 14.09
N GLN A 239 11.05 7.26 14.23
CA GLN A 239 11.55 5.99 14.78
C GLN A 239 12.67 5.39 13.94
N PHE A 240 12.55 5.43 12.61
CA PHE A 240 13.61 5.00 11.69
C PHE A 240 14.92 5.75 11.98
N LEU A 241 14.86 7.08 12.03
CA LEU A 241 16.03 7.90 12.30
C LEU A 241 16.60 7.66 13.71
N CYS A 242 15.75 7.48 14.72
CA CYS A 242 16.19 7.09 16.06
C CYS A 242 16.94 5.75 16.04
N ILE A 243 16.44 4.75 15.31
CA ILE A 243 17.10 3.44 15.25
C ILE A 243 18.49 3.57 14.64
N ILE A 244 18.63 4.22 13.49
CA ILE A 244 19.93 4.29 12.82
C ILE A 244 20.93 5.20 13.56
N LEU A 245 20.46 6.21 14.29
CA LEU A 245 21.35 7.16 14.99
C LEU A 245 21.69 6.74 16.41
N GLU A 246 20.77 6.07 17.12
CA GLU A 246 20.85 5.91 18.58
C GLU A 246 20.78 4.45 19.04
N ASN A 247 20.28 3.53 18.21
CA ASN A 247 20.10 2.13 18.61
C ASN A 247 21.44 1.38 18.60
N LYS A 248 21.98 1.16 19.79
CA LYS A 248 23.24 0.45 20.02
C LYS A 248 23.25 -0.99 19.47
N ARG A 249 22.10 -1.70 19.46
CA ARG A 249 22.01 -3.04 18.86
C ARG A 249 22.21 -2.97 17.34
N PHE A 250 21.57 -1.99 16.69
CA PHE A 250 21.74 -1.80 15.25
C PHE A 250 23.18 -1.40 14.90
N HIS A 251 23.80 -0.52 15.69
CA HIS A 251 25.22 -0.21 15.51
C HIS A 251 26.12 -1.44 15.69
N ARG A 252 25.79 -2.33 16.64
CA ARG A 252 26.51 -3.59 16.83
C ARG A 252 26.36 -4.50 15.60
N PHE A 253 25.18 -4.59 15.02
CA PHE A 253 24.98 -5.29 13.75
C PHE A 253 25.89 -4.75 12.63
N LEU A 254 25.98 -3.42 12.48
CA LEU A 254 26.89 -2.81 11.48
C LEU A 254 28.37 -3.13 11.74
N GLN A 255 28.79 -3.23 13.01
CA GLN A 255 30.17 -3.65 13.35
C GLN A 255 30.46 -5.09 12.92
N TYR A 256 29.54 -6.03 13.18
CA TYR A 256 29.65 -7.41 12.70
C TYR A 256 29.73 -7.45 11.18
N LEU A 257 28.90 -6.66 10.51
CA LEU A 257 28.86 -6.56 9.05
C LEU A 257 30.21 -6.09 8.47
N ILE A 258 30.78 -5.00 9.00
CA ILE A 258 32.08 -4.46 8.54
C ILE A 258 33.20 -5.47 8.79
N SER A 259 33.22 -6.10 9.97
CA SER A 259 34.26 -7.06 10.33
C SER A 259 34.21 -8.31 9.44
N PHE A 260 33.00 -8.78 9.13
CA PHE A 260 32.76 -9.87 8.20
C PHE A 260 33.21 -9.50 6.77
N ALA A 261 32.84 -8.31 6.30
CA ALA A 261 33.27 -7.82 4.99
C ALA A 261 34.80 -7.66 4.89
N ASN A 262 35.46 -7.18 5.94
CA ASN A 262 36.92 -7.09 6.00
C ASN A 262 37.59 -8.46 5.98
N THR A 263 36.99 -9.45 6.64
CA THR A 263 37.49 -10.83 6.65
C THR A 263 37.41 -11.45 5.26
N LEU A 264 36.28 -11.32 4.57
CA LEU A 264 36.12 -11.79 3.19
C LEU A 264 37.11 -11.12 2.23
N ASN A 265 37.43 -9.84 2.46
CA ASN A 265 38.27 -9.04 1.57
C ASN A 265 39.74 -8.92 2.02
N ALA A 266 40.19 -9.68 3.03
CA ALA A 266 41.48 -9.49 3.69
C ALA A 266 42.70 -9.55 2.74
N LYS A 267 42.61 -10.30 1.64
CA LYS A 267 43.68 -10.45 0.63
C LYS A 267 43.45 -9.61 -0.63
N THR A 268 42.57 -8.62 -0.58
CA THR A 268 42.22 -7.77 -1.72
C THR A 268 42.44 -6.30 -1.38
N ALA A 269 42.54 -5.45 -2.40
CA ALA A 269 42.57 -4.00 -2.21
C ALA A 269 41.26 -3.41 -1.62
N ARG A 270 40.22 -4.23 -1.45
CA ARG A 270 38.91 -3.84 -0.90
C ARG A 270 38.77 -4.11 0.61
N GLY A 271 39.75 -4.76 1.24
CA GLY A 271 39.76 -5.06 2.68
C GLY A 271 40.42 -3.96 3.53
N GLY A 272 40.27 -4.05 4.86
CA GLY A 272 40.88 -3.11 5.81
C GLY A 272 40.18 -1.76 5.88
N VAL A 273 38.87 -1.72 5.58
CA VAL A 273 38.08 -0.49 5.59
C VAL A 273 37.50 -0.21 6.99
N TYR A 274 37.39 1.08 7.32
CA TYR A 274 36.73 1.55 8.55
C TYR A 274 35.22 1.79 8.37
N GLY A 275 34.76 1.85 7.13
CA GLY A 275 33.36 2.10 6.79
C GLY A 275 33.07 1.76 5.33
N VAL A 276 31.78 1.67 5.00
CA VAL A 276 31.29 1.35 3.66
C VAL A 276 30.18 2.32 3.30
N LYS A 277 30.02 2.61 1.99
CA LYS A 277 28.85 3.35 1.51
C LYS A 277 27.59 2.52 1.72
N LEU A 278 26.46 3.16 2.03
CA LEU A 278 25.21 2.46 2.33
C LEU A 278 24.74 1.59 1.15
N GLN A 279 24.91 2.07 -0.08
CA GLN A 279 24.60 1.31 -1.28
C GLN A 279 25.37 -0.02 -1.38
N SER A 280 26.57 -0.12 -0.80
CA SER A 280 27.39 -1.34 -0.85
C SER A 280 26.90 -2.44 0.09
N LEU A 281 25.98 -2.14 1.02
CA LEU A 281 25.43 -3.14 1.95
C LEU A 281 24.69 -4.25 1.22
N THR A 282 24.11 -3.98 0.05
CA THR A 282 23.38 -4.97 -0.75
C THR A 282 24.29 -6.03 -1.39
N ALA A 283 25.59 -5.78 -1.53
CA ALA A 283 26.54 -6.73 -2.10
C ALA A 283 26.68 -8.02 -1.27
N LEU A 284 26.29 -7.99 0.01
CA LEU A 284 26.23 -9.17 0.89
C LEU A 284 25.10 -10.15 0.50
N PHE A 285 24.10 -9.67 -0.23
CA PHE A 285 23.04 -10.52 -0.76
C PHE A 285 23.44 -11.22 -2.05
N ASP A 286 24.36 -10.61 -2.83
CA ASP A 286 24.82 -11.15 -4.11
C ASP A 286 26.03 -12.08 -3.97
N THR A 287 26.83 -11.89 -2.92
CA THR A 287 27.97 -12.77 -2.63
C THR A 287 27.46 -14.09 -2.09
N ILE A 288 27.80 -15.21 -2.74
CA ILE A 288 27.35 -16.56 -2.35
C ILE A 288 28.47 -17.36 -1.66
N ASP A 289 28.11 -18.15 -0.66
CA ASP A 289 29.00 -19.13 -0.04
C ASP A 289 29.10 -20.42 -0.88
N GLN A 290 29.89 -21.40 -0.40
CA GLN A 290 30.07 -22.68 -1.08
C GLN A 290 28.79 -23.52 -1.15
N GLN A 291 27.82 -23.23 -0.28
CA GLN A 291 26.51 -23.88 -0.23
C GLN A 291 25.47 -23.16 -1.10
N GLY A 292 25.85 -22.05 -1.77
CA GLY A 292 24.99 -21.26 -2.63
C GLY A 292 24.09 -20.28 -1.86
N ASN A 293 24.32 -20.08 -0.56
CA ASN A 293 23.57 -19.12 0.25
C ASN A 293 24.20 -17.73 0.16
N PRO A 294 23.41 -16.64 0.25
CA PRO A 294 23.95 -15.30 0.40
C PRO A 294 24.87 -15.18 1.62
N ALA A 295 25.94 -14.40 1.50
CA ALA A 295 26.93 -14.18 2.56
C ALA A 295 26.29 -13.61 3.83
N MET A 296 25.19 -12.87 3.70
CA MET A 296 24.38 -12.40 4.83
C MET A 296 23.82 -13.55 5.70
N VAL A 297 23.46 -14.70 5.10
CA VAL A 297 23.00 -15.88 5.86
C VAL A 297 24.13 -16.44 6.73
N THR A 298 25.35 -16.50 6.19
CA THR A 298 26.54 -16.90 6.97
C THR A 298 26.78 -15.92 8.11
N LEU A 299 26.68 -14.61 7.85
CA LEU A 299 26.81 -13.59 8.90
C LEU A 299 25.75 -13.75 10.01
N PHE A 300 24.50 -14.05 9.67
CA PHE A 300 23.46 -14.34 10.66
C PHE A 300 23.77 -15.56 11.52
N LYS A 301 24.24 -16.66 10.93
CA LYS A 301 24.67 -17.85 11.67
C LYS A 301 25.76 -17.51 12.68
N LEU A 302 26.78 -16.77 12.26
CA LEU A 302 27.87 -16.31 13.14
C LEU A 302 27.38 -15.42 14.29
N MET A 303 26.33 -14.63 14.09
CA MET A 303 25.73 -13.79 15.13
C MET A 303 24.82 -14.56 16.10
N GLN A 304 24.31 -15.72 15.70
CA GLN A 304 23.48 -16.61 16.53
C GLN A 304 24.29 -17.63 17.32
N GLU A 305 25.51 -17.95 16.89
CA GLU A 305 26.42 -18.81 17.64
C GLU A 305 26.78 -18.19 19.01
N LYS A 306 26.95 -19.04 20.05
CA LYS A 306 27.38 -18.60 21.38
C LYS A 306 28.64 -17.73 21.26
N PRO A 307 28.81 -16.70 22.11
CA PRO A 307 29.98 -15.81 22.03
C PRO A 307 31.26 -16.64 22.06
N ASN A 308 31.90 -16.80 20.90
CA ASN A 308 33.18 -17.46 20.78
C ASN A 308 34.25 -16.44 21.22
N PRO A 309 35.00 -16.68 22.30
CA PRO A 309 35.99 -15.73 22.80
C PRO A 309 37.09 -15.38 21.78
N GLN A 310 37.43 -16.31 20.88
CA GLN A 310 38.41 -16.08 19.81
C GLN A 310 37.82 -15.24 18.66
N LEU A 311 36.55 -15.47 18.31
CA LEU A 311 35.85 -14.64 17.34
C LEU A 311 35.61 -13.24 17.91
N GLN A 312 35.29 -13.12 19.21
CA GLN A 312 35.21 -11.83 19.90
C GLN A 312 36.57 -11.13 19.94
N SER A 313 37.65 -11.83 20.28
CA SER A 313 39.01 -11.30 20.20
C SER A 313 39.31 -10.81 18.79
N TYR A 314 39.05 -11.60 17.75
CA TYR A 314 39.34 -11.23 16.37
C TYR A 314 38.48 -10.05 15.86
N LEU A 315 37.19 -10.00 16.24
CA LEU A 315 36.29 -8.89 15.96
C LEU A 315 36.68 -7.61 16.73
N MET A 316 37.32 -7.74 17.90
CA MET A 316 37.83 -6.62 18.70
C MET A 316 39.28 -6.23 18.33
N ASP A 317 40.09 -7.16 17.82
CA ASP A 317 41.49 -7.00 17.42
C ASP A 317 41.61 -6.16 16.14
N PHE A 318 40.54 -6.10 15.32
CA PHE A 318 40.32 -5.01 14.38
C PHE A 318 39.99 -3.75 15.19
N LYS A 319 41.03 -3.09 15.74
CA LYS A 319 40.96 -1.91 16.62
C LYS A 319 40.08 -0.79 16.04
N LEU A 320 38.76 -0.89 16.18
CA LEU A 320 37.90 0.28 16.35
C LEU A 320 38.33 0.87 17.69
N GLY A 321 38.89 2.08 17.68
CA GLY A 321 39.66 2.63 18.79
C GLY A 321 39.00 2.51 20.17
N TYR A 322 39.83 2.57 21.21
CA TYR A 322 39.56 2.42 22.66
C TYR A 322 38.18 2.94 23.19
N GLN A 323 37.56 3.91 22.52
CA GLN A 323 36.22 4.41 22.85
C GLN A 323 35.09 3.41 22.51
N THR A 324 35.27 2.53 21.53
CA THR A 324 34.26 1.54 21.11
C THR A 324 34.18 0.39 22.11
N GLU A 325 35.30 -0.03 22.72
CA GLU A 325 35.34 -1.06 23.77
C GLU A 325 34.58 -0.69 25.05
N LEU A 326 34.66 0.58 25.47
CA LEU A 326 34.00 1.09 26.68
C LEU A 326 32.46 1.13 26.58
N LEU A 327 31.89 1.15 25.37
CA LEU A 327 30.44 1.22 25.17
C LEU A 327 29.70 -0.10 25.43
N PHE A 328 30.40 -1.24 25.51
CA PHE A 328 29.79 -2.57 25.46
C PHE A 328 30.12 -3.49 26.65
N GLN A 329 30.73 -2.96 27.73
CA GLN A 329 31.09 -3.79 28.89
C GLN A 329 29.90 -4.40 29.64
N ASN A 330 28.64 -4.01 29.36
CA ASN A 330 27.54 -4.29 30.28
C ASN A 330 26.31 -5.07 29.78
N GLU A 331 26.13 -5.46 28.50
CA GLU A 331 25.06 -6.44 28.17
C GLU A 331 25.32 -7.23 26.86
N PRO A 332 25.01 -8.55 26.81
CA PRO A 332 24.96 -9.33 25.58
C PRO A 332 23.71 -8.95 24.77
N GLN A 333 23.75 -7.78 24.15
CA GLN A 333 22.69 -7.29 23.28
C GLN A 333 22.78 -8.05 21.95
N ASN A 334 21.87 -8.99 21.70
CA ASN A 334 21.84 -9.77 20.46
C ASN A 334 21.75 -8.82 19.25
N PRO A 335 22.79 -8.76 18.38
CA PRO A 335 22.84 -7.80 17.28
C PRO A 335 21.72 -8.02 16.26
N MET A 336 21.17 -9.23 16.17
CA MET A 336 20.02 -9.54 15.33
C MET A 336 18.78 -8.72 15.68
N VAL A 337 18.57 -8.46 16.98
CA VAL A 337 17.39 -7.73 17.46
C VAL A 337 17.40 -6.28 16.96
N GLY A 338 18.57 -5.66 16.83
CA GLY A 338 18.68 -4.30 16.28
C GLY A 338 18.27 -4.21 14.81
N LEU A 339 18.61 -5.24 14.02
CA LEU A 339 18.17 -5.35 12.63
C LEU A 339 16.68 -5.64 12.53
N GLU A 340 16.13 -6.51 13.38
CA GLU A 340 14.70 -6.83 13.43
C GLU A 340 13.85 -5.61 13.79
N GLU A 341 14.32 -4.78 14.74
CA GLU A 341 13.66 -3.50 15.09
C GLU A 341 13.63 -2.53 13.92
N LEU A 342 14.73 -2.42 13.16
CA LEU A 342 14.76 -1.61 11.95
C LEU A 342 13.78 -2.14 10.90
N ILE A 343 13.79 -3.46 10.66
CA ILE A 343 12.88 -4.13 9.72
C ILE A 343 11.41 -3.86 10.09
N ALA A 344 11.06 -3.96 11.37
CA ALA A 344 9.70 -3.74 11.85
C ALA A 344 9.22 -2.30 11.60
N VAL A 345 10.07 -1.30 11.84
CA VAL A 345 9.73 0.11 11.59
C VAL A 345 9.63 0.41 10.11
N MET A 346 10.60 -0.04 9.32
CA MET A 346 10.67 0.20 7.87
C MET A 346 9.49 -0.43 7.11
N GLY A 347 8.94 -1.55 7.61
CA GLY A 347 7.76 -2.19 7.04
C GLY A 347 6.47 -1.38 7.14
N ASN A 348 6.42 -0.37 8.02
CA ASN A 348 5.20 0.41 8.30
C ASN A 348 5.09 1.71 7.47
N LEU A 349 6.11 2.08 6.69
CA LEU A 349 6.09 3.29 5.85
C LEU A 349 5.86 2.96 4.37
N LYS A 350 5.07 3.79 3.68
CA LYS A 350 5.10 3.85 2.22
C LYS A 350 6.39 4.54 1.78
N LYS A 351 7.20 3.87 0.93
CA LYS A 351 8.58 4.27 0.60
C LYS A 351 8.75 5.78 0.42
N GLY A 352 9.63 6.41 1.21
CA GLY A 352 10.15 7.75 0.96
C GLY A 352 9.17 8.92 1.04
N SER A 353 7.95 8.75 1.57
CA SER A 353 6.87 9.74 1.47
C SER A 353 6.88 10.87 2.52
N PHE A 354 7.89 10.95 3.40
CA PHE A 354 7.88 11.91 4.51
C PHE A 354 7.80 13.36 4.04
N PHE A 355 8.67 13.77 3.11
CA PHE A 355 8.71 15.16 2.65
C PHE A 355 7.50 15.54 1.79
N ASP A 356 6.97 14.61 1.01
CA ASP A 356 5.73 14.83 0.25
C ASP A 356 4.53 15.04 1.20
N GLU A 357 4.47 14.24 2.27
CA GLU A 357 3.45 14.38 3.31
C GLU A 357 3.63 15.66 4.12
N LEU A 358 4.88 16.04 4.40
CA LEU A 358 5.21 17.30 5.09
C LEU A 358 4.74 18.52 4.30
N GLU A 359 4.96 18.56 2.99
CA GLU A 359 4.48 19.65 2.14
C GLU A 359 2.96 19.78 2.18
N GLN A 360 2.24 18.64 2.15
CA GLN A 360 0.78 18.63 2.28
C GLN A 360 0.34 19.10 3.65
N PHE A 361 1.00 18.64 4.72
CA PHE A 361 0.75 19.09 6.09
C PHE A 361 0.96 20.60 6.25
N GLU A 362 2.02 21.18 5.69
CA GLU A 362 2.28 22.62 5.74
C GLU A 362 1.17 23.43 5.04
N LYS A 363 0.67 22.97 3.89
CA LYS A 363 -0.48 23.58 3.20
C LYS A 363 -1.73 23.54 4.07
N LYS A 364 -2.00 22.40 4.72
CA LYS A 364 -3.13 22.20 5.63
C LYS A 364 -3.02 23.13 6.85
N HIS A 365 -1.84 23.21 7.46
CA HIS A 365 -1.58 24.07 8.61
C HIS A 365 -1.76 25.56 8.25
N LYS A 366 -1.26 26.00 7.08
CA LYS A 366 -1.53 27.36 6.56
C LYS A 366 -3.01 27.64 6.38
N PHE A 367 -3.79 26.65 5.95
CA PHE A 367 -5.24 26.81 5.82
C PHE A 367 -5.91 27.00 7.19
N VAL A 368 -5.50 26.25 8.22
CA VAL A 368 -5.97 26.46 9.62
C VAL A 368 -5.68 27.89 10.07
N GLN A 369 -4.47 28.40 9.83
CA GLN A 369 -4.10 29.79 10.17
C GLN A 369 -4.97 30.81 9.45
N LYS A 370 -5.26 30.58 8.16
CA LYS A 370 -6.18 31.44 7.39
C LYS A 370 -7.61 31.45 7.96
N ILE A 371 -8.13 30.31 8.42
CA ILE A 371 -9.45 30.25 9.08
C ILE A 371 -9.41 31.08 10.37
N LYS A 372 -8.33 30.98 11.15
CA LYS A 372 -8.15 31.74 12.39
C LYS A 372 -8.09 33.25 12.17
N GLU A 373 -7.42 33.71 11.12
CA GLU A 373 -7.36 35.13 10.77
C GLU A 373 -8.71 35.68 10.31
N THR A 374 -9.49 34.87 9.58
CA THR A 374 -10.74 35.31 8.96
C THR A 374 -11.97 35.09 9.83
N ILE A 375 -11.89 34.33 10.94
CA ILE A 375 -13.06 33.97 11.77
C ILE A 375 -13.85 35.19 12.28
N GLY A 376 -13.18 36.32 12.50
CA GLY A 376 -13.80 37.58 12.93
C GLY A 376 -14.75 38.19 11.89
N ASP A 377 -14.51 37.92 10.60
CA ASP A 377 -15.31 38.47 9.49
C ASP A 377 -16.70 37.82 9.37
N PHE A 378 -16.94 36.75 10.13
CA PHE A 378 -18.13 35.91 10.05
C PHE A 378 -19.16 36.18 11.15
N GLU A 379 -19.08 37.30 11.87
CA GLU A 379 -20.06 37.65 12.91
C GLU A 379 -21.43 37.99 12.31
N VAL A 380 -22.44 37.20 12.70
CA VAL A 380 -23.85 37.39 12.33
C VAL A 380 -24.70 37.05 13.56
N GLU A 381 -25.79 37.79 13.79
CA GLU A 381 -26.78 37.46 14.83
C GLU A 381 -27.30 36.02 14.67
N ASN A 382 -27.46 35.30 15.79
CA ASN A 382 -27.95 33.91 15.83
C ASN A 382 -27.09 32.87 15.06
N CYS A 383 -25.78 33.11 14.90
CA CYS A 383 -24.87 32.19 14.23
C CYS A 383 -23.93 31.47 15.21
N ARG A 384 -23.90 30.12 15.18
CA ARG A 384 -22.98 29.29 15.99
C ARG A 384 -21.64 29.02 15.31
N TYR A 385 -21.46 29.51 14.07
CA TYR A 385 -20.25 29.31 13.28
C TYR A 385 -18.97 29.66 14.05
N LYS A 386 -18.90 30.86 14.63
CA LYS A 386 -17.71 31.32 15.36
C LYS A 386 -17.35 30.39 16.52
N GLU A 387 -18.33 29.98 17.32
CA GLU A 387 -18.10 29.07 18.45
C GLU A 387 -17.56 27.70 17.99
N TYR A 388 -18.18 27.11 16.97
CA TYR A 388 -17.78 25.81 16.43
C TYR A 388 -16.41 25.86 15.75
N THR A 389 -16.18 26.88 14.92
CA THR A 389 -14.92 27.06 14.22
C THR A 389 -13.78 27.38 15.19
N GLN A 390 -14.03 28.14 16.26
CA GLN A 390 -13.01 28.39 17.29
C GLN A 390 -12.61 27.09 17.99
N LYS A 391 -13.58 26.26 18.42
CA LYS A 391 -13.28 24.93 19.01
C LYS A 391 -12.47 24.05 18.08
N PHE A 392 -12.75 24.10 16.77
CA PHE A 392 -11.95 23.41 15.77
C PHE A 392 -10.53 23.97 15.70
N ILE A 393 -10.36 25.30 15.60
CA ILE A 393 -9.04 25.95 15.52
C ILE A 393 -8.19 25.56 16.72
N ASP A 394 -8.72 25.67 17.95
CA ASP A 394 -7.98 25.36 19.18
C ASP A 394 -7.44 23.92 19.16
N ARG A 395 -8.27 22.97 18.70
CA ARG A 395 -7.87 21.56 18.55
C ARG A 395 -6.89 21.35 17.40
N ALA A 396 -7.11 22.00 16.26
CA ALA A 396 -6.29 21.87 15.07
C ALA A 396 -4.89 22.45 15.29
N GLU A 397 -4.78 23.63 15.90
CA GLU A 397 -3.49 24.25 16.24
C GLU A 397 -2.68 23.37 17.18
N PHE A 398 -3.29 22.80 18.22
CA PHE A 398 -2.61 21.88 19.13
C PHE A 398 -2.07 20.63 18.41
N ILE A 399 -2.85 20.08 17.48
CA ILE A 399 -2.43 18.94 16.66
C ILE A 399 -1.29 19.33 15.71
N CYS A 400 -1.43 20.46 15.03
CA CYS A 400 -0.44 20.99 14.09
C CYS A 400 0.89 21.27 14.81
N GLU A 401 0.86 21.89 15.98
CA GLU A 401 2.06 22.13 16.79
C GLU A 401 2.79 20.82 17.13
N LYS A 402 2.05 19.81 17.61
CA LYS A 402 2.64 18.50 17.93
C LYS A 402 3.26 17.82 16.71
N LEU A 403 2.59 17.85 15.56
CA LEU A 403 3.11 17.25 14.34
C LEU A 403 4.29 18.03 13.77
N GLN A 404 4.27 19.37 13.88
CA GLN A 404 5.39 20.22 13.47
C GLN A 404 6.64 19.89 14.30
N ASN A 405 6.50 19.74 15.63
CA ASN A 405 7.63 19.35 16.49
C ASN A 405 8.25 18.01 16.06
N VAL A 406 7.42 17.02 15.70
CA VAL A 406 7.90 15.75 15.17
C VAL A 406 8.58 15.93 13.81
N ALA A 407 8.00 16.75 12.93
CA ALA A 407 8.60 17.02 11.62
C ALA A 407 9.98 17.68 11.73
N ASP A 408 10.11 18.66 12.63
CA ASP A 408 11.37 19.37 12.89
C ASP A 408 12.43 18.42 13.48
N GLU A 409 12.02 17.51 14.37
CA GLU A 409 12.89 16.44 14.88
C GLU A 409 13.37 15.53 13.74
N VAL A 410 12.46 15.06 12.87
CA VAL A 410 12.80 14.21 11.71
C VAL A 410 13.76 14.94 10.77
N GLN A 411 13.50 16.20 10.43
CA GLN A 411 14.37 16.98 9.55
C GLN A 411 15.77 17.17 10.15
N THR A 412 15.84 17.47 11.46
CA THR A 412 17.10 17.66 12.18
C THR A 412 17.89 16.36 12.24
N LYS A 413 17.24 15.25 12.64
CA LYS A 413 17.87 13.93 12.69
C LYS A 413 18.27 13.45 11.30
N PHE A 414 17.52 13.77 10.25
CA PHE A 414 17.89 13.37 8.90
C PHE A 414 19.19 14.05 8.44
N LYS A 415 19.35 15.36 8.71
CA LYS A 415 20.61 16.06 8.45
C LYS A 415 21.77 15.43 9.23
N LEU A 416 21.55 15.13 10.50
CA LEU A 416 22.53 14.42 11.32
C LEU A 416 22.87 13.04 10.75
N ALA A 417 21.87 12.29 10.27
CA ALA A 417 22.07 10.96 9.68
C ALA A 417 22.89 11.01 8.38
N GLN A 418 22.69 12.04 7.55
CA GLN A 418 23.51 12.26 6.36
C GLN A 418 24.99 12.45 6.72
N GLU A 419 25.29 13.24 7.75
CA GLU A 419 26.66 13.43 8.24
C GLU A 419 27.21 12.16 8.91
N TYR A 420 26.42 11.54 9.78
CA TYR A 420 26.79 10.36 10.57
C TYR A 420 27.14 9.16 9.69
N TYR A 421 26.37 8.94 8.61
CA TYR A 421 26.64 7.89 7.63
C TYR A 421 27.53 8.36 6.47
N SER A 422 27.97 9.62 6.45
CA SER A 422 28.75 10.22 5.36
C SER A 422 28.08 10.10 3.98
N GLU A 423 26.75 10.24 3.94
CA GLU A 423 25.92 10.10 2.73
C GLU A 423 25.25 11.43 2.37
N LYS A 424 25.32 11.81 1.09
CA LYS A 424 24.69 13.03 0.56
C LYS A 424 23.33 12.78 -0.10
N ALA A 425 22.84 11.55 -0.01
CA ALA A 425 21.59 11.11 -0.62
C ALA A 425 20.38 11.90 -0.09
N LYS A 426 19.40 12.15 -0.96
CA LYS A 426 18.10 12.72 -0.53
C LYS A 426 17.33 11.68 0.29
N PHE A 427 16.34 12.11 1.07
CA PHE A 427 15.60 11.23 1.97
C PHE A 427 15.03 9.97 1.30
N PRO A 428 14.40 10.01 0.10
CA PRO A 428 13.88 8.79 -0.52
C PRO A 428 14.98 7.78 -0.88
N GLU A 429 16.14 8.26 -1.31
CA GLU A 429 17.28 7.42 -1.67
C GLU A 429 17.97 6.86 -0.41
N PHE A 430 18.17 7.71 0.60
CA PHE A 430 18.73 7.32 1.89
C PHE A 430 17.86 6.27 2.59
N TRP A 431 16.54 6.50 2.62
CA TRP A 431 15.54 5.51 3.05
C TRP A 431 15.64 4.22 2.22
N GLY A 432 15.79 4.37 0.90
CA GLY A 432 15.93 3.27 -0.05
C GLY A 432 17.07 2.32 0.30
N TYR A 433 18.24 2.83 0.69
CA TYR A 433 19.37 1.96 1.07
C TYR A 433 19.06 1.07 2.28
N PHE A 434 18.44 1.63 3.33
CA PHE A 434 18.04 0.84 4.49
C PHE A 434 16.85 -0.08 4.18
N GLN A 435 15.98 0.32 3.24
CA GLN A 435 14.90 -0.52 2.81
C GLN A 435 15.40 -1.75 2.04
N GLU A 436 16.36 -1.58 1.14
CA GLU A 436 17.01 -2.69 0.43
C GLU A 436 17.74 -3.62 1.42
N LEU A 437 18.44 -3.05 2.41
CA LEU A 437 19.03 -3.82 3.51
C LEU A 437 17.97 -4.64 4.26
N CYS A 438 16.84 -4.04 4.63
CA CYS A 438 15.76 -4.72 5.35
C CYS A 438 15.13 -5.83 4.51
N ASP A 439 14.77 -5.53 3.26
CA ASP A 439 14.12 -6.47 2.34
C ASP A 439 15.03 -7.68 2.04
N GLY A 440 16.33 -7.43 1.79
CA GLY A 440 17.33 -8.48 1.60
C GLY A 440 17.57 -9.31 2.85
N SER A 441 17.62 -8.65 4.02
CA SER A 441 17.78 -9.31 5.31
C SER A 441 16.60 -10.23 5.65
N GLN A 442 15.36 -9.77 5.41
CA GLN A 442 14.17 -10.60 5.59
C GLN A 442 14.20 -11.86 4.72
N LYS A 443 14.66 -11.75 3.47
CA LYS A 443 14.83 -12.93 2.59
C LYS A 443 15.87 -13.90 3.17
N CYS A 444 16.99 -13.40 3.66
CA CYS A 444 18.05 -14.22 4.27
C CYS A 444 17.59 -14.89 5.57
N LEU A 445 16.82 -14.19 6.42
CA LEU A 445 16.21 -14.76 7.62
C LEU A 445 15.26 -15.93 7.28
N LYS A 446 14.47 -15.81 6.21
CA LYS A 446 13.59 -16.91 5.74
C LYS A 446 14.38 -18.12 5.26
N ILE A 447 15.53 -17.92 4.61
CA ILE A 447 16.44 -19.01 4.22
C ILE A 447 16.93 -19.74 5.47
N LEU A 448 17.41 -19.00 6.48
CA LEU A 448 17.92 -19.55 7.72
C LEU A 448 16.85 -20.35 8.48
N GLN A 449 15.65 -19.79 8.64
CA GLN A 449 14.51 -20.48 9.26
C GLN A 449 14.13 -21.78 8.53
N LYS A 450 14.23 -21.79 7.19
CA LYS A 450 13.96 -22.98 6.38
C LYS A 450 15.04 -24.05 6.60
N GLU A 451 16.32 -23.66 6.63
CA GLU A 451 17.42 -24.58 6.91
C GLU A 451 17.31 -25.22 8.30
N GLU A 452 16.98 -24.44 9.32
CA GLU A 452 16.73 -24.93 10.69
C GLU A 452 15.57 -25.91 10.73
N LEU A 453 14.46 -25.58 10.06
CA LEU A 453 13.29 -26.46 9.99
C LEU A 453 13.61 -27.78 9.28
N ASP A 454 14.36 -27.73 8.18
CA ASP A 454 14.74 -28.91 7.41
C ASP A 454 15.82 -29.74 8.12
N ALA A 455 16.70 -29.13 8.92
CA ALA A 455 17.60 -29.82 9.84
C ALA A 455 16.82 -30.57 10.93
N ALA A 456 15.87 -29.90 11.61
CA ALA A 456 15.03 -30.52 12.64
C ALA A 456 14.17 -31.67 12.09
N LYS A 457 13.67 -31.57 10.85
CA LYS A 457 12.97 -32.68 10.19
C LYS A 457 13.87 -33.88 9.93
N ARG A 458 15.11 -33.63 9.48
CA ARG A 458 16.10 -34.70 9.22
C ARG A 458 16.47 -35.42 10.52
N GLU A 459 16.74 -34.68 11.58
CA GLU A 459 17.02 -35.23 12.91
C GLU A 459 15.85 -36.11 13.40
N ARG A 460 14.61 -35.62 13.33
CA ARG A 460 13.42 -36.43 13.69
C ARG A 460 13.28 -37.70 12.85
N LEU A 461 13.62 -37.64 11.56
CA LEU A 461 13.54 -38.81 10.68
C LEU A 461 14.61 -39.84 11.04
N GLU A 462 15.82 -39.39 11.38
CA GLU A 462 16.93 -40.24 11.85
C GLU A 462 16.60 -40.87 13.20
N GLU A 463 16.04 -40.12 14.15
CA GLU A 463 15.57 -40.64 15.43
C GLU A 463 14.49 -41.72 15.24
N GLN A 464 13.51 -41.49 14.36
CA GLN A 464 12.48 -42.48 14.04
C GLN A 464 13.07 -43.74 13.39
N ARG A 465 14.08 -43.61 12.52
CA ARG A 465 14.77 -44.75 11.92
C ARG A 465 15.52 -45.54 12.99
N ALA A 466 16.28 -44.86 13.85
CA ALA A 466 17.02 -45.48 14.95
C ALA A 466 16.09 -46.18 15.96
N GLN A 467 14.92 -45.60 16.25
CA GLN A 467 13.91 -46.24 17.09
C GLN A 467 13.32 -47.50 16.44
N LYS A 468 12.99 -47.45 15.14
CA LYS A 468 12.49 -48.62 14.39
C LYS A 468 13.54 -49.73 14.32
N GLU A 469 14.80 -49.39 14.14
CA GLU A 469 15.90 -50.36 14.12
C GLU A 469 16.08 -51.03 15.48
N LYS A 470 16.12 -50.25 16.57
CA LYS A 470 16.12 -50.79 17.94
C LYS A 470 14.92 -51.70 18.23
N GLN A 471 13.74 -51.33 17.74
CA GLN A 471 12.53 -52.14 17.94
C GLN A 471 12.61 -53.47 17.17
N LYS A 472 13.11 -53.46 15.94
CA LYS A 472 13.39 -54.69 15.18
C LYS A 472 14.42 -55.57 15.87
N GLU A 473 15.50 -55.01 16.41
CA GLU A 473 16.50 -55.77 17.16
C GLU A 473 15.89 -56.44 18.40
N ILE A 474 15.03 -55.73 19.14
CA ILE A 474 14.32 -56.29 20.30
C ILE A 474 13.38 -57.43 19.87
N GLU A 475 12.62 -57.26 18.80
CA GLU A 475 11.73 -58.29 18.25
C GLU A 475 12.51 -59.52 17.77
N GLU A 476 13.63 -59.34 17.06
CA GLU A 476 14.50 -60.45 16.64
C GLU A 476 15.08 -61.23 17.82
N VAL A 477 15.51 -60.53 18.88
CA VAL A 477 16.00 -61.17 20.11
C VAL A 477 14.88 -61.96 20.79
N GLN A 478 13.65 -61.43 20.81
CA GLN A 478 12.48 -62.14 21.34
C GLN A 478 12.15 -63.39 20.50
N ILE A 479 12.12 -63.29 19.18
CA ILE A 479 11.87 -64.43 18.27
C ILE A 479 12.94 -65.52 18.47
N LYS A 480 14.23 -65.15 18.54
CA LYS A 480 15.32 -66.09 18.81
C LYS A 480 15.19 -66.77 20.18
N LYS A 481 14.68 -66.07 21.20
CA LYS A 481 14.39 -66.66 22.52
C LYS A 481 13.23 -67.67 22.45
N ILE A 482 12.14 -67.31 21.78
CA ILE A 482 10.96 -68.18 21.61
C ILE A 482 11.36 -69.44 20.84
N SER A 483 12.04 -69.31 19.71
CA SER A 483 12.50 -70.46 18.90
C SER A 483 13.45 -71.39 19.68
N LYS A 484 14.33 -70.85 20.54
CA LYS A 484 15.15 -71.66 21.46
C LYS A 484 14.31 -72.39 22.50
N GLN A 485 13.30 -71.75 23.08
CA GLN A 485 12.39 -72.39 24.03
C GLN A 485 11.57 -73.51 23.37
N GLU A 486 11.08 -73.29 22.15
CA GLU A 486 10.39 -74.32 21.35
C GLU A 486 11.31 -75.50 21.02
N THR A 487 12.57 -75.23 20.66
CA THR A 487 13.56 -76.28 20.39
C THR A 487 13.86 -77.12 21.63
N VAL A 488 14.02 -76.48 22.80
CA VAL A 488 14.20 -77.18 24.09
C VAL A 488 12.97 -78.03 24.43
N TYR A 489 11.78 -77.47 24.31
CA TYR A 489 10.52 -78.20 24.54
C TYR A 489 10.35 -79.40 23.60
N THR A 490 10.78 -79.28 22.34
CA THR A 490 10.72 -80.38 21.37
C THR A 490 11.73 -81.48 21.70
N ILE A 491 12.93 -81.13 22.17
CA ILE A 491 13.94 -82.09 22.63
C ILE A 491 13.47 -82.82 23.91
N GLU A 492 12.89 -82.11 24.86
CA GLU A 492 12.34 -82.69 26.09
C GLU A 492 11.19 -83.66 25.80
N ASN A 493 10.28 -83.30 24.88
CA ASN A 493 9.19 -84.19 24.46
C ASN A 493 9.67 -85.41 23.68
N ASN A 494 10.69 -85.29 22.82
CA ASN A 494 11.26 -86.45 22.12
C ASN A 494 11.98 -87.40 23.08
N SER A 495 12.67 -86.88 24.10
CA SER A 495 13.30 -87.70 25.15
C SER A 495 12.25 -88.46 25.99
N GLN A 496 11.11 -87.84 26.30
CA GLN A 496 9.99 -88.53 26.95
C GLN A 496 9.32 -89.57 26.03
N ALA A 497 9.25 -89.31 24.72
CA ALA A 497 8.69 -90.24 23.74
C ALA A 497 9.58 -91.49 23.54
N GLU A 498 10.91 -91.34 23.54
CA GLU A 498 11.85 -92.49 23.52
C GLU A 498 11.72 -93.33 24.79
N GLY A 499 11.62 -92.71 25.97
CA GLY A 499 11.37 -93.42 27.23
C GLY A 499 10.00 -94.13 27.30
N LEU A 500 8.99 -93.61 26.62
CA LEU A 500 7.68 -94.27 26.47
C LEU A 500 7.75 -95.45 25.51
N MET A 501 8.50 -95.36 24.42
CA MET A 501 8.67 -96.45 23.45
C MET A 501 9.44 -97.64 24.05
N ASP A 502 10.47 -97.38 24.86
CA ASP A 502 11.20 -98.41 25.60
C ASP A 502 10.33 -99.08 26.67
N ASN A 503 9.47 -98.32 27.37
CA ASN A 503 8.51 -98.87 28.32
C ASN A 503 7.42 -99.71 27.64
N ILE A 504 6.95 -99.30 26.45
CA ILE A 504 5.99 -100.05 25.65
C ILE A 504 6.65 -101.35 25.13
N MET A 505 7.87 -101.31 24.61
CA MET A 505 8.59 -102.52 24.18
C MET A 505 8.82 -103.50 25.33
N ASN A 506 9.19 -103.03 26.52
CA ASN A 506 9.31 -103.87 27.71
C ASN A 506 7.97 -104.45 28.16
N SER A 507 6.86 -103.75 27.95
CA SER A 507 5.51 -104.26 28.26
C SER A 507 5.05 -105.35 27.28
N PHE A 508 5.46 -105.29 26.01
CA PHE A 508 5.16 -106.32 25.01
C PHE A 508 6.02 -107.58 25.20
N LEU A 509 7.30 -107.43 25.54
CA LEU A 509 8.17 -108.56 25.89
C LEU A 509 7.67 -109.33 27.13
N ASN A 510 7.10 -108.62 28.13
CA ASN A 510 6.54 -109.25 29.33
C ASN A 510 5.15 -109.89 29.15
N LYS A 511 4.40 -109.56 28.09
CA LYS A 511 3.09 -110.17 27.79
C LYS A 511 3.17 -111.46 26.97
N GLY A 512 4.34 -111.83 26.44
CA GLY A 512 4.59 -113.11 25.77
C GLY A 512 4.76 -114.32 26.69
N SER A 513 4.99 -114.12 27.99
CA SER A 513 5.40 -115.19 28.93
C SER A 513 4.29 -115.69 29.87
N LYS A 514 3.02 -115.38 29.63
CA LYS A 514 1.87 -115.93 30.39
C LYS A 514 0.79 -116.53 29.48
N LYS A 515 1.15 -117.51 28.66
CA LYS A 515 0.24 -118.56 28.14
C LYS A 515 1.03 -119.85 27.89
N LYS A 516 1.33 -120.58 28.97
CA LYS A 516 1.57 -122.03 29.01
C LYS A 516 1.49 -122.51 30.46
N ASN A 517 0.26 -122.78 30.88
CA ASN A 517 -0.08 -123.80 31.88
C ASN A 517 -1.52 -124.27 31.62
N LYS A 518 -1.71 -124.90 30.46
CA LYS A 518 -2.38 -126.18 30.23
C LYS A 518 -2.43 -126.44 28.73
#